data_AF-A0AAT9LG30-F1
#
_entry.id   AF-A0AAT9LG30-F1
#
_cell.length_a   1.000
_cell.length_b   1.000
_cell.length_c   1.000
_cell.angle_alpha   90.00
_cell.angle_beta   90.00
_cell.angle_gamma   90.00
#
_symmetry.space_group_name_H-M   'P 1'
#
loop_
_entity.id
_entity.type
_entity.pdbx_description
1 polymer ?
#
loop_
_entity_poly.entity_id
_entity_poly.type
_entity_poly.pdbx_seq_one_letter_code
_entity_poly.pdbx_strand_id
1 'polypeptide(L)'
;MNKLRKLMLSALIFLLGVFLVGCGTKDLVSLTGMEKKELYVGDRFGNKIKVENPGDFVQALKTAKAVKDAKGIKSETEADYVLYADDDKIYYDAQGKYLTYVDKSGKKHFYSLDLSALLSKVPGLPPTISAGFSDAEVSKWLDDLTKIKEPAAMLFDRGDKAILVVSAGEKPTGGYSLTLEEVTMLPQKSNGALTLNLRLNPPKDSAAQALSYPYAAFTLSRKADLDVRLIVAAKDGDQVFHVPVAQVAKDQNIILLRPERGSILTERVKMVGFARVYESTFSVEVEDGHNVLGVKTVTASKSAPDWGYFEFWIDLEQATSPYGSIIFVTKSAKDGSRVEELHVPISFGGK
;
A
#
# COMPACT_ATOMS: atom_id res chain seq x y z
N MET A 1 -25.40 -34.27 -84.03
CA MET A 1 -25.19 -34.66 -82.61
C MET A 1 -23.98 -33.87 -82.10
N ASN A 2 -24.20 -32.79 -81.35
CA ASN A 2 -23.91 -32.64 -79.91
C ASN A 2 -22.39 -32.80 -79.59
N LYS A 3 -21.68 -31.91 -78.88
CA LYS A 3 -22.02 -30.75 -78.04
C LYS A 3 -20.69 -30.13 -77.54
N LEU A 4 -20.74 -28.86 -77.13
CA LEU A 4 -19.90 -28.16 -76.10
C LEU A 4 -18.43 -27.80 -76.45
N ARG A 5 -18.09 -26.52 -76.68
CA ARG A 5 -17.77 -25.42 -75.69
C ARG A 5 -16.45 -25.71 -74.93
N LYS A 6 -15.37 -24.90 -74.98
CA LYS A 6 -15.26 -23.52 -74.49
C LYS A 6 -13.84 -22.94 -74.76
N LEU A 7 -13.80 -21.65 -75.06
CA LEU A 7 -12.65 -20.72 -75.00
C LEU A 7 -11.96 -20.71 -73.62
N MET A 8 -10.66 -20.45 -73.59
CA MET A 8 -10.09 -19.52 -72.60
C MET A 8 -8.97 -18.67 -73.21
N LEU A 9 -9.22 -17.36 -73.17
CA LEU A 9 -8.38 -16.25 -73.60
C LEU A 9 -7.54 -15.80 -72.38
N SER A 10 -6.22 -15.89 -72.48
CA SER A 10 -5.28 -15.45 -71.45
C SER A 10 -5.01 -13.95 -71.57
N ALA A 11 -5.56 -13.16 -70.66
CA ALA A 11 -5.22 -11.75 -70.46
C ALA A 11 -4.42 -11.60 -69.15
N LEU A 12 -3.17 -11.19 -69.28
CA LEU A 12 -2.21 -10.94 -68.22
C LEU A 12 -2.49 -9.56 -67.61
N ILE A 13 -3.09 -9.51 -66.42
CA ILE A 13 -3.30 -8.27 -65.65
C ILE A 13 -2.07 -8.08 -64.76
N PHE A 14 -1.26 -7.08 -65.08
CA PHE A 14 -0.22 -6.54 -64.20
C PHE A 14 -0.90 -5.82 -63.02
N LEU A 15 -0.89 -6.45 -61.84
CA LEU A 15 -1.31 -5.80 -60.59
C LEU A 15 -0.15 -4.91 -60.10
N LEU A 16 -0.27 -3.61 -60.33
CA LEU A 16 0.58 -2.60 -59.69
C LEU A 16 0.16 -2.52 -58.21
N GLY A 17 0.91 -3.18 -57.32
CA GLY A 17 0.76 -3.06 -55.88
C GLY A 17 1.19 -1.67 -55.43
N VAL A 18 0.22 -0.76 -55.27
CA VAL A 18 0.42 0.51 -54.56
C VAL A 18 0.65 0.18 -53.09
N PHE A 19 1.90 0.23 -52.64
CA PHE A 19 2.21 0.34 -51.21
C PHE A 19 1.68 1.69 -50.72
N LEU A 20 0.48 1.68 -50.16
CA LEU A 20 0.05 2.76 -49.26
C LEU A 20 1.02 2.76 -48.08
N VAL A 21 2.00 3.67 -48.14
CA VAL A 21 2.74 4.11 -46.96
C VAL A 21 1.71 4.83 -46.08
N GLY A 22 0.97 4.04 -45.30
CA GLY A 22 0.12 4.59 -44.26
C GLY A 22 1.00 5.48 -43.39
N CYS A 23 0.56 6.71 -43.15
CA CYS A 23 1.19 7.63 -42.20
C CYS A 23 1.53 6.84 -40.93
N GLY A 24 2.81 6.47 -40.79
CA GLY A 24 3.27 5.64 -39.69
C GLY A 24 2.91 6.36 -38.41
N THR A 25 2.04 5.75 -37.62
CA THR A 25 1.77 6.23 -36.26
C THR A 25 3.13 6.33 -35.58
N LYS A 26 3.56 7.55 -35.26
CA LYS A 26 4.83 7.78 -34.56
C LYS A 26 4.82 6.93 -33.30
N ASP A 27 5.90 6.18 -33.08
CA ASP A 27 6.05 5.40 -31.87
C ASP A 27 6.19 6.32 -30.64
N LEU A 28 5.94 5.76 -29.46
CA LEU A 28 5.90 6.50 -28.19
C LEU A 28 7.23 7.20 -27.87
N VAL A 29 8.35 6.58 -28.27
CA VAL A 29 9.70 7.15 -28.04
C VAL A 29 9.94 8.34 -28.95
N SER A 30 9.56 8.24 -30.23
CA SER A 30 9.62 9.33 -31.19
C SER A 30 8.73 10.52 -30.80
N LEU A 31 7.60 10.26 -30.13
CA LEU A 31 6.68 11.29 -29.64
C LEU A 31 7.19 12.03 -28.40
N THR A 32 8.02 11.37 -27.59
CA THR A 32 8.55 11.89 -26.31
C THR A 32 10.01 12.33 -26.40
N GLY A 33 10.71 11.98 -27.48
CA GLY A 33 12.14 12.29 -27.65
C GLY A 33 13.03 11.58 -26.63
N MET A 34 12.60 10.43 -26.08
CA MET A 34 13.29 9.75 -24.97
C MET A 34 14.66 9.15 -25.31
N GLU A 35 15.03 9.02 -26.59
CA GLU A 35 16.25 8.30 -27.01
C GLU A 35 17.58 8.86 -26.48
N LYS A 36 17.61 10.15 -26.13
CA LYS A 36 18.84 10.88 -25.76
C LYS A 36 18.79 11.47 -24.36
N LYS A 37 17.77 11.12 -23.58
CA LYS A 37 17.47 11.74 -22.29
C LYS A 37 17.81 10.80 -21.16
N GLU A 38 18.13 11.37 -20.01
CA GLU A 38 18.13 10.59 -18.77
C GLU A 38 16.70 10.12 -18.47
N LEU A 39 16.57 8.86 -18.06
CA LEU A 39 15.28 8.29 -17.71
C LEU A 39 15.20 8.13 -16.20
N TYR A 40 14.07 8.54 -15.63
CA TYR A 40 13.73 8.27 -14.25
C TYR A 40 12.42 7.48 -14.21
N VAL A 41 12.29 6.61 -13.23
CA VAL A 41 11.01 5.96 -12.88
C VAL A 41 10.65 6.43 -11.48
N GLY A 42 9.41 6.85 -11.32
CA GLY A 42 8.88 7.28 -10.05
C GLY A 42 7.46 6.85 -9.81
N ASP A 43 6.92 7.24 -8.66
CA ASP A 43 5.49 7.14 -8.37
C ASP A 43 4.76 8.44 -8.73
N ARG A 44 3.44 8.44 -8.56
CA ARG A 44 2.59 9.63 -8.79
C ARG A 44 2.82 10.76 -7.77
N PHE A 45 3.52 10.50 -6.68
CA PHE A 45 3.80 11.48 -5.61
C PHE A 45 5.12 12.23 -5.84
N GLY A 46 5.82 11.92 -6.94
CA GLY A 46 7.04 12.61 -7.34
C GLY A 46 8.32 11.97 -6.80
N ASN A 47 8.23 10.86 -6.07
CA ASN A 47 9.42 10.07 -5.74
C ASN A 47 9.96 9.48 -7.05
N LYS A 48 11.21 9.76 -7.40
CA LYS A 48 11.81 9.31 -8.66
C LYS A 48 13.22 8.77 -8.47
N ILE A 49 13.56 7.76 -9.26
CA ILE A 49 14.85 7.08 -9.25
C ILE A 49 15.39 7.07 -10.66
N LYS A 50 16.68 7.37 -10.79
CA LYS A 50 17.37 7.33 -12.07
C LYS A 50 17.49 5.88 -12.55
N VAL A 51 17.12 5.63 -13.80
CA VAL A 51 17.31 4.33 -14.43
C VAL A 51 18.76 4.24 -14.91
N GLU A 52 19.52 3.26 -14.40
CA GLU A 52 20.92 3.08 -14.75
C GLU A 52 21.11 2.64 -16.21
N ASN A 53 20.22 1.79 -16.72
CA ASN A 53 20.20 1.34 -18.11
C ASN A 53 18.93 1.82 -18.83
N PRO A 54 18.86 3.11 -19.24
CA PRO A 54 17.69 3.66 -19.93
C PRO A 54 17.45 3.00 -21.30
N GLY A 55 18.48 2.39 -21.91
CA GLY A 55 18.39 1.76 -23.23
C GLY A 55 17.36 0.64 -23.30
N ASP A 56 17.29 -0.20 -22.26
CA ASP A 56 16.33 -1.32 -22.20
C ASP A 56 14.88 -0.81 -22.18
N PHE A 57 14.62 0.26 -21.43
CA PHE A 57 13.31 0.92 -21.37
C PHE A 57 12.95 1.56 -22.71
N VAL A 58 13.88 2.30 -23.32
CA VAL A 58 13.67 2.92 -24.64
C VAL A 58 13.34 1.87 -25.69
N GLN A 59 14.06 0.74 -25.72
CA GLN A 59 13.78 -0.35 -26.63
C GLN A 59 12.39 -0.97 -26.39
N ALA A 60 12.02 -1.21 -25.14
CA ALA A 60 10.70 -1.71 -24.81
C ALA A 60 9.59 -0.72 -25.24
N LEU A 61 9.74 0.57 -24.97
CA LEU A 61 8.78 1.61 -25.32
C LEU A 61 8.57 1.74 -26.84
N LYS A 62 9.58 1.45 -27.67
CA LYS A 62 9.43 1.37 -29.13
C LYS A 62 8.50 0.24 -29.58
N THR A 63 8.35 -0.79 -28.77
CA THR A 63 7.45 -1.93 -29.05
C THR A 63 6.02 -1.73 -28.56
N ALA A 64 5.74 -0.61 -27.87
CA ALA A 64 4.44 -0.30 -27.32
C ALA A 64 3.37 -0.16 -28.44
N LYS A 65 2.23 -0.83 -28.27
CA LYS A 65 1.17 -0.86 -29.29
C LYS A 65 0.12 0.21 -28.98
N ALA A 66 -0.18 1.09 -29.94
CA ALA A 66 -1.22 2.10 -29.76
C ALA A 66 -2.60 1.47 -29.54
N VAL A 67 -3.38 2.01 -28.61
CA VAL A 67 -4.72 1.53 -28.25
C VAL A 67 -5.72 2.66 -28.43
N LYS A 68 -6.84 2.40 -29.13
CA LYS A 68 -7.88 3.42 -29.42
C LYS A 68 -8.98 3.48 -28.37
N ASP A 69 -9.32 2.32 -27.77
CA ASP A 69 -10.49 2.17 -26.89
C ASP A 69 -10.14 1.43 -25.60
N ALA A 70 -9.18 1.95 -24.85
CA ALA A 70 -8.76 1.32 -23.62
C ALA A 70 -9.69 1.73 -22.46
N LYS A 71 -10.69 0.88 -22.19
CA LYS A 71 -11.58 1.05 -21.03
C LYS A 71 -10.85 0.64 -19.76
N GLY A 72 -11.02 1.43 -18.70
CA GLY A 72 -10.48 1.11 -17.37
C GLY A 72 -8.99 1.41 -17.18
N ILE A 73 -8.35 2.18 -18.07
CA ILE A 73 -7.00 2.70 -17.80
C ILE A 73 -7.09 3.67 -16.62
N LYS A 74 -6.20 3.49 -15.64
CA LYS A 74 -6.00 4.43 -14.54
C LYS A 74 -5.68 5.85 -15.06
N SER A 75 -6.27 6.86 -14.44
CA SER A 75 -5.94 8.25 -14.76
C SER A 75 -4.48 8.59 -14.40
N GLU A 76 -3.99 9.75 -14.85
CA GLU A 76 -2.65 10.27 -14.51
C GLU A 76 -2.44 10.37 -12.99
N THR A 77 -3.52 10.69 -12.27
CA THR A 77 -3.54 10.78 -10.81
C THR A 77 -3.64 9.42 -10.12
N GLU A 78 -3.88 8.34 -10.86
CA GLU A 78 -4.02 6.97 -10.33
C GLU A 78 -2.93 6.03 -10.83
N ALA A 79 -2.09 6.45 -11.77
CA ALA A 79 -1.02 5.66 -12.34
C ALA A 79 -0.09 5.10 -11.25
N ASP A 80 0.34 3.86 -11.44
CA ASP A 80 1.20 3.16 -10.50
C ASP A 80 2.63 3.71 -10.55
N TYR A 81 3.11 3.99 -11.75
CA TYR A 81 4.43 4.58 -11.99
C TYR A 81 4.36 5.70 -13.03
N VAL A 82 5.35 6.57 -12.97
CA VAL A 82 5.58 7.63 -13.96
C VAL A 82 7.01 7.49 -14.47
N LEU A 83 7.17 7.38 -15.79
CA LEU A 83 8.47 7.48 -16.44
C LEU A 83 8.70 8.95 -16.80
N TYR A 84 9.84 9.49 -16.42
CA TYR A 84 10.23 10.87 -16.67
C TYR A 84 11.43 10.92 -17.61
N ALA A 85 11.36 11.79 -18.61
CA ALA A 85 12.49 12.15 -19.45
C ALA A 85 12.48 13.67 -19.70
N ASP A 86 13.28 14.40 -18.93
CA ASP A 86 13.17 15.85 -18.75
C ASP A 86 11.75 16.25 -18.28
N ASP A 87 11.06 17.09 -19.06
CA ASP A 87 9.69 17.55 -18.79
C ASP A 87 8.61 16.56 -19.25
N ASP A 88 8.97 15.54 -20.05
CA ASP A 88 8.03 14.58 -20.59
C ASP A 88 7.71 13.48 -19.56
N LYS A 89 6.42 13.13 -19.47
CA LYS A 89 5.90 12.11 -18.54
C LYS A 89 5.12 11.05 -19.28
N ILE A 90 5.39 9.79 -18.96
CA ILE A 90 4.55 8.65 -19.37
C ILE A 90 4.01 7.99 -18.11
N TYR A 91 2.70 7.95 -17.99
CA TYR A 91 2.01 7.33 -16.86
C TYR A 91 1.78 5.86 -17.15
N TYR A 92 2.15 4.98 -16.22
CA TYR A 92 2.05 3.54 -16.39
C TYR A 92 1.08 2.93 -15.36
N ASP A 93 0.06 2.26 -15.87
CA ASP A 93 -0.84 1.38 -15.12
C ASP A 93 -0.25 -0.03 -15.14
N ALA A 94 0.33 -0.45 -14.01
CA ALA A 94 1.06 -1.71 -13.91
C ALA A 94 0.12 -2.92 -13.97
N GLN A 95 -1.12 -2.77 -13.50
CA GLN A 95 -2.11 -3.84 -13.52
C GLN A 95 -2.71 -4.00 -14.92
N GLY A 96 -3.10 -2.89 -15.55
CA GLY A 96 -3.64 -2.87 -16.91
C GLY A 96 -2.59 -3.08 -18.00
N LYS A 97 -1.30 -2.87 -17.68
CA LYS A 97 -0.17 -2.86 -18.63
C LYS A 97 -0.35 -1.82 -19.72
N TYR A 98 -0.85 -0.64 -19.32
CA TYR A 98 -1.12 0.48 -20.20
C TYR A 98 -0.22 1.67 -19.87
N LEU A 99 0.17 2.38 -20.93
CA LEU A 99 0.91 3.62 -20.88
C LEU A 99 0.00 4.75 -21.38
N THR A 100 0.00 5.86 -20.67
CA THR A 100 -0.66 7.10 -21.08
C THR A 100 0.40 8.18 -21.26
N TYR A 101 0.45 8.76 -22.45
CA TYR A 101 1.23 9.96 -22.73
C TYR A 101 0.29 11.12 -23.00
N VAL A 102 0.53 12.26 -22.36
CA VAL A 102 -0.23 13.49 -22.57
C VAL A 102 0.68 14.47 -23.30
N ASP A 103 0.31 14.81 -24.54
CA ASP A 103 1.10 15.74 -25.32
C ASP A 103 0.92 17.19 -24.84
N LYS A 104 1.70 18.11 -25.41
CA LYS A 104 1.68 19.54 -25.05
C LYS A 104 0.33 20.24 -25.25
N SER A 105 -0.58 19.65 -26.04
CA SER A 105 -1.95 20.16 -26.23
C SER A 105 -2.95 19.61 -25.21
N GLY A 106 -2.51 18.74 -24.29
CA GLY A 106 -3.36 18.03 -23.34
C GLY A 106 -4.03 16.79 -23.93
N LYS A 107 -3.74 16.42 -25.18
CA LYS A 107 -4.33 15.24 -25.81
C LYS A 107 -3.65 13.98 -25.30
N LYS A 108 -4.47 12.99 -24.90
CA LYS A 108 -4.02 11.70 -24.39
C LYS A 108 -3.80 10.69 -25.51
N HIS A 109 -2.70 9.96 -25.41
CA HIS A 109 -2.34 8.85 -26.28
C HIS A 109 -2.13 7.61 -25.41
N PHE A 110 -2.75 6.49 -25.80
CA PHE A 110 -2.73 5.25 -25.02
C PHE A 110 -1.95 4.17 -25.75
N TYR A 111 -1.14 3.42 -25.00
CA TYR A 111 -0.37 2.30 -25.51
C TYR A 111 -0.46 1.11 -24.56
N SER A 112 -0.28 -0.11 -25.08
CA SER A 112 -0.11 -1.31 -24.27
C SER A 112 1.33 -1.81 -24.34
N LEU A 113 1.90 -2.09 -23.16
CA LEU A 113 3.25 -2.64 -22.98
C LEU A 113 3.39 -3.18 -21.56
N ASP A 114 4.00 -4.35 -21.40
CA ASP A 114 4.35 -4.87 -20.09
C ASP A 114 5.76 -4.42 -19.68
N LEU A 115 5.85 -3.54 -18.68
CA LEU A 115 7.12 -3.07 -18.13
C LEU A 115 7.55 -3.80 -16.84
N SER A 116 6.79 -4.81 -16.37
CA SER A 116 7.02 -5.45 -15.07
C SER A 116 8.44 -5.98 -14.90
N ALA A 117 8.97 -6.68 -15.90
CA ALA A 117 10.33 -7.22 -15.88
C ALA A 117 11.41 -6.12 -15.80
N LEU A 118 11.20 -4.98 -16.44
CA LEU A 118 12.15 -3.86 -16.39
C LEU A 118 12.07 -3.12 -15.06
N LEU A 119 10.85 -2.84 -14.57
CA LEU A 119 10.63 -2.18 -13.29
C LEU A 119 11.19 -2.99 -12.11
N SER A 120 11.12 -4.33 -12.19
CA SER A 120 11.71 -5.22 -11.16
C SER A 120 13.23 -5.09 -11.03
N LYS A 121 13.91 -4.57 -12.06
CA LYS A 121 15.36 -4.36 -12.09
C LYS A 121 15.77 -2.97 -11.63
N VAL A 122 14.84 -2.06 -11.35
CA VAL A 122 15.16 -0.69 -10.88
C VAL A 122 15.33 -0.73 -9.36
N PRO A 123 16.56 -0.67 -8.83
CA PRO A 123 16.79 -0.75 -7.40
C PRO A 123 16.18 0.47 -6.69
N GLY A 124 15.63 0.23 -5.49
CA GLY A 124 15.09 1.29 -4.64
C GLY A 124 13.69 1.80 -5.02
N LEU A 125 13.09 1.36 -6.13
CA LEU A 125 11.78 1.84 -6.58
C LEU A 125 10.73 1.67 -5.47
N PRO A 126 9.96 2.70 -5.07
CA PRO A 126 9.01 2.56 -3.97
C PRO A 126 7.91 1.55 -4.33
N PRO A 127 7.31 0.85 -3.35
CA PRO A 127 6.09 0.11 -3.62
C PRO A 127 5.00 1.06 -4.12
N THR A 128 4.18 0.60 -5.05
CA THR A 128 3.04 1.39 -5.52
C THR A 128 1.96 1.39 -4.45
N ILE A 129 1.26 2.50 -4.31
CA ILE A 129 0.18 2.67 -3.34
C ILE A 129 -1.11 3.00 -4.09
N SER A 130 -2.04 2.05 -4.09
CA SER A 130 -3.38 2.21 -4.64
C SER A 130 -4.39 2.37 -3.51
N ALA A 131 -5.38 3.25 -3.70
CA ALA A 131 -6.49 3.38 -2.76
C ALA A 131 -7.41 2.16 -2.82
N GLY A 132 -7.93 1.75 -1.66
CA GLY A 132 -8.72 0.54 -1.51
C GLY A 132 -7.86 -0.73 -1.50
N PHE A 133 -8.54 -1.86 -1.35
CA PHE A 133 -7.94 -3.19 -1.37
C PHE A 133 -8.97 -4.25 -1.76
N SER A 134 -8.48 -5.43 -2.12
CA SER A 134 -9.29 -6.61 -2.37
C SER A 134 -8.73 -7.77 -1.57
N ASP A 135 -9.33 -8.01 -0.41
CA ASP A 135 -9.01 -9.10 0.51
C ASP A 135 -10.24 -9.43 1.36
N ALA A 136 -10.87 -10.56 1.07
CA ALA A 136 -12.12 -10.95 1.70
C ALA A 136 -12.01 -11.19 3.21
N GLU A 137 -10.81 -11.50 3.70
CA GLU A 137 -10.57 -11.73 5.11
C GLU A 137 -10.46 -10.40 5.86
N VAL A 138 -9.58 -9.49 5.40
CA VAL A 138 -9.43 -8.15 5.99
C VAL A 138 -10.75 -7.38 5.91
N SER A 139 -11.48 -7.47 4.79
CA SER A 139 -12.78 -6.82 4.65
C SER A 139 -13.79 -7.23 5.72
N LYS A 140 -13.78 -8.49 6.17
CA LYS A 140 -14.66 -8.95 7.25
C LYS A 140 -14.27 -8.38 8.61
N TRP A 141 -12.97 -8.14 8.82
CA TRP A 141 -12.46 -7.65 10.10
C TRP A 141 -12.55 -6.14 10.28
N LEU A 142 -12.70 -5.38 9.19
CA LEU A 142 -12.65 -3.91 9.23
C LEU A 142 -13.65 -3.28 10.20
N ASP A 143 -14.87 -3.82 10.31
CA ASP A 143 -15.88 -3.27 11.21
C ASP A 143 -15.42 -3.32 12.68
N ASP A 144 -14.64 -4.33 13.06
CA ASP A 144 -14.08 -4.43 14.41
C ASP A 144 -12.80 -3.62 14.54
N LEU A 145 -11.85 -3.82 13.61
CA LEU A 145 -10.50 -3.29 13.73
C LEU A 145 -10.42 -1.76 13.58
N THR A 146 -11.44 -1.13 13.03
CA THR A 146 -11.48 0.34 12.89
C THR A 146 -12.11 1.05 14.08
N LYS A 147 -12.84 0.33 14.96
CA LYS A 147 -13.51 0.86 16.16
C LYS A 147 -12.53 1.09 17.31
N ILE A 148 -11.58 2.00 17.09
CA ILE A 148 -10.57 2.41 18.05
C ILE A 148 -10.77 3.85 18.48
N LYS A 149 -10.38 4.18 19.71
CA LYS A 149 -10.51 5.54 20.25
C LYS A 149 -9.51 6.51 19.63
N GLU A 150 -8.27 6.07 19.47
CA GLU A 150 -7.15 6.89 19.03
C GLU A 150 -6.66 6.46 17.64
N PRO A 151 -6.05 7.35 16.84
CA PRO A 151 -5.49 6.98 15.54
C PRO A 151 -4.49 5.83 15.65
N ALA A 152 -4.62 4.87 14.74
CA ALA A 152 -3.67 3.78 14.56
C ALA A 152 -3.77 3.23 13.13
N ALA A 153 -2.72 2.52 12.72
CA ALA A 153 -2.65 1.84 11.45
C ALA A 153 -2.28 0.36 11.62
N MET A 154 -2.74 -0.47 10.70
CA MET A 154 -2.44 -1.90 10.63
C MET A 154 -1.94 -2.21 9.23
N LEU A 155 -0.76 -2.83 9.14
CA LEU A 155 -0.15 -3.28 7.89
C LEU A 155 -0.21 -4.80 7.83
N PHE A 156 -1.18 -5.32 7.07
CA PHE A 156 -1.39 -6.74 6.85
C PHE A 156 -0.46 -7.27 5.77
N ASP A 157 0.36 -8.26 6.13
CA ASP A 157 1.24 -8.96 5.21
C ASP A 157 0.46 -10.02 4.42
N ARG A 158 0.59 -10.00 3.09
CA ARG A 158 -0.04 -10.96 2.17
C ARG A 158 1.00 -11.62 1.25
N GLY A 159 2.27 -11.57 1.62
CA GLY A 159 3.37 -12.16 0.86
C GLY A 159 3.86 -11.22 -0.24
N ASP A 160 3.19 -11.25 -1.39
CA ASP A 160 3.58 -10.44 -2.55
C ASP A 160 3.10 -8.98 -2.46
N LYS A 161 2.08 -8.71 -1.66
CA LYS A 161 1.51 -7.38 -1.40
C LYS A 161 1.31 -7.14 0.09
N ALA A 162 1.01 -5.90 0.45
CA ALA A 162 0.56 -5.56 1.80
C ALA A 162 -0.71 -4.70 1.74
N ILE A 163 -1.54 -4.79 2.78
CA ILE A 163 -2.74 -3.97 2.93
C ILE A 163 -2.55 -3.07 4.14
N LEU A 164 -2.58 -1.77 3.92
CA LEU A 164 -2.53 -0.77 4.98
C LEU A 164 -3.95 -0.32 5.29
N VAL A 165 -4.35 -0.39 6.55
CA VAL A 165 -5.59 0.19 7.06
C VAL A 165 -5.20 1.27 8.07
N VAL A 166 -5.59 2.52 7.83
CA VAL A 166 -5.35 3.65 8.73
C VAL A 166 -6.70 4.11 9.28
N SER A 167 -6.88 4.06 10.60
CA SER A 167 -8.06 4.61 11.28
C SER A 167 -7.70 5.94 11.96
N ALA A 168 -8.56 6.94 11.83
CA ALA A 168 -8.38 8.23 12.52
C ALA A 168 -8.87 8.22 13.98
N GLY A 169 -9.27 7.04 14.48
CA GLY A 169 -9.91 6.88 15.77
C GLY A 169 -11.34 7.44 15.80
N GLU A 170 -11.91 7.48 17.00
CA GLU A 170 -13.28 7.94 17.22
C GLU A 170 -13.45 9.41 16.82
N LYS A 171 -14.58 9.72 16.17
CA LYS A 171 -15.02 11.06 15.84
C LYS A 171 -16.46 11.28 16.32
N PRO A 172 -16.79 12.50 16.77
CA PRO A 172 -18.08 12.79 17.41
C PRO A 172 -19.27 12.69 16.45
N THR A 173 -19.04 12.79 15.15
CA THR A 173 -20.08 12.77 14.12
C THR A 173 -19.63 11.96 12.91
N GLY A 174 -20.59 11.57 12.06
CA GLY A 174 -20.33 10.91 10.79
C GLY A 174 -19.85 11.85 9.69
N GLY A 175 -19.31 11.27 8.60
CA GLY A 175 -18.94 12.01 7.38
C GLY A 175 -17.50 12.53 7.34
N TYR A 176 -16.68 12.22 8.35
CA TYR A 176 -15.23 12.37 8.24
C TYR A 176 -14.66 11.42 7.18
N SER A 177 -13.60 11.84 6.51
CA SER A 177 -12.87 11.00 5.56
C SER A 177 -11.36 11.19 5.68
N LEU A 178 -10.60 10.16 5.30
CA LEU A 178 -9.14 10.23 5.21
C LEU A 178 -8.73 10.30 3.74
N THR A 179 -7.80 11.18 3.42
CA THR A 179 -7.24 11.32 2.06
C THR A 179 -5.72 11.28 2.14
N LEU A 180 -5.10 10.40 1.35
CA LEU A 180 -3.65 10.39 1.19
C LEU A 180 -3.23 11.58 0.35
N GLU A 181 -2.50 12.52 0.94
CA GLU A 181 -2.06 13.75 0.25
C GLU A 181 -0.67 13.60 -0.35
N GLU A 182 0.22 12.94 0.38
CA GLU A 182 1.62 12.85 0.02
C GLU A 182 2.21 11.51 0.45
N VAL A 183 3.12 11.00 -0.37
CA VAL A 183 4.01 9.89 -0.05
C VAL A 183 5.42 10.33 -0.34
N THR A 184 6.32 10.18 0.63
CA THR A 184 7.73 10.54 0.48
C THR A 184 8.59 9.33 0.80
N MET A 185 9.56 9.03 -0.07
CA MET A 185 10.60 8.05 0.24
C MET A 185 11.61 8.62 1.24
N LEU A 186 12.01 7.83 2.22
CA LEU A 186 13.10 8.15 3.14
C LEU A 186 14.42 7.57 2.59
N PRO A 187 15.33 8.40 2.04
CA PRO A 187 16.51 7.90 1.33
C PRO A 187 17.53 7.20 2.25
N GLN A 188 17.43 7.40 3.57
CA GLN A 188 18.45 6.95 4.54
C GLN A 188 18.15 5.58 5.17
N LYS A 189 17.05 4.90 4.80
CA LYS A 189 16.79 3.52 5.23
C LYS A 189 16.91 2.59 4.03
N SER A 190 17.77 1.58 4.15
CA SER A 190 18.18 0.64 3.08
C SER A 190 17.05 -0.19 2.46
N ASN A 191 15.80 -0.03 2.92
CA ASN A 191 14.64 -0.80 2.50
C ASN A 191 13.52 0.04 1.85
N GLY A 192 13.75 1.33 1.58
CA GLY A 192 12.73 2.17 0.93
C GLY A 192 11.54 2.47 1.86
N ALA A 193 11.83 2.84 3.11
CA ALA A 193 10.82 3.30 4.04
C ALA A 193 10.04 4.50 3.48
N LEU A 194 8.74 4.53 3.69
CA LEU A 194 7.84 5.56 3.17
C LEU A 194 7.22 6.38 4.30
N THR A 195 7.18 7.69 4.15
CA THR A 195 6.29 8.56 4.95
C THR A 195 5.00 8.77 4.18
N LEU A 196 3.86 8.48 4.82
CA LEU A 196 2.53 8.67 4.26
C LEU A 196 1.81 9.77 5.06
N ASN A 197 1.47 10.88 4.40
CA ASN A 197 0.70 11.97 5.00
C ASN A 197 -0.77 11.84 4.60
N LEU A 198 -1.63 11.54 5.58
CA LEU A 198 -3.08 11.46 5.38
C LEU A 198 -3.76 12.66 6.02
N ARG A 199 -4.64 13.34 5.30
CA ARG A 199 -5.49 14.39 5.85
C ARG A 199 -6.82 13.84 6.34
N LEU A 200 -7.20 14.21 7.55
CA LEU A 200 -8.55 14.05 8.07
C LEU A 200 -9.41 15.22 7.61
N ASN A 201 -10.34 14.93 6.71
CA ASN A 201 -11.30 15.89 6.21
C ASN A 201 -12.60 15.82 7.04
N PRO A 202 -13.05 16.94 7.63
CA PRO A 202 -14.35 16.99 8.29
C PRO A 202 -15.49 16.83 7.28
N PRO A 203 -16.70 16.45 7.74
CA PRO A 203 -17.89 16.43 6.89
C PRO A 203 -18.16 17.81 6.29
N LYS A 204 -18.53 17.85 5.00
CA LYS A 204 -18.84 19.09 4.26
C LYS A 204 -20.24 19.63 4.56
N ASP A 205 -21.19 18.75 4.88
CA ASP A 205 -22.60 19.06 5.17
C ASP A 205 -22.96 18.70 6.63
N SER A 206 -24.22 18.92 7.01
CA SER A 206 -24.79 18.48 8.29
C SER A 206 -24.40 17.03 8.59
N ALA A 207 -23.51 16.86 9.56
CA ALA A 207 -22.95 15.56 9.94
C ALA A 207 -23.99 14.71 10.67
N ALA A 208 -23.98 13.39 10.45
CA ALA A 208 -24.77 12.48 11.27
C ALA A 208 -24.36 12.62 12.74
N GLN A 209 -25.33 12.80 13.64
CA GLN A 209 -25.11 12.91 15.10
C GLN A 209 -24.84 11.53 15.74
N ALA A 210 -23.93 10.76 15.15
CA ALA A 210 -23.51 9.46 15.63
C ALA A 210 -21.99 9.37 15.60
N LEU A 211 -21.42 8.70 16.60
CA LEU A 211 -19.99 8.40 16.63
C LEU A 211 -19.58 7.68 15.35
N SER A 212 -18.43 8.06 14.80
CA SER A 212 -17.88 7.42 13.61
C SER A 212 -16.39 7.09 13.78
N TYR A 213 -15.93 6.17 12.94
CA TYR A 213 -14.57 5.65 12.94
C TYR A 213 -14.02 5.72 11.52
N PRO A 214 -13.70 6.93 11.02
CA PRO A 214 -13.21 7.09 9.66
C PRO A 214 -11.89 6.35 9.47
N TYR A 215 -11.80 5.61 8.37
CA TYR A 215 -10.59 4.92 7.98
C TYR A 215 -10.34 5.09 6.49
N ALA A 216 -9.08 4.89 6.09
CA ALA A 216 -8.69 4.69 4.70
C ALA A 216 -7.89 3.40 4.62
N ALA A 217 -8.06 2.69 3.51
CA ALA A 217 -7.32 1.47 3.24
C ALA A 217 -6.61 1.57 1.90
N PHE A 218 -5.43 0.97 1.82
CA PHE A 218 -4.55 1.03 0.66
C PHE A 218 -3.93 -0.34 0.39
N THR A 219 -3.68 -0.62 -0.89
CA THR A 219 -2.87 -1.76 -1.32
C THR A 219 -1.48 -1.27 -1.67
N LEU A 220 -0.47 -1.88 -1.05
CA LEU A 220 0.93 -1.70 -1.39
C LEU A 220 1.37 -2.88 -2.26
N SER A 221 2.07 -2.61 -3.37
CA SER A 221 2.57 -3.67 -4.27
C SER A 221 3.61 -4.59 -3.66
N ARG A 222 4.15 -4.25 -2.49
CA ARG A 222 4.96 -5.09 -1.61
C ARG A 222 5.04 -4.44 -0.22
N LYS A 223 5.44 -5.22 0.79
CA LYS A 223 5.68 -4.69 2.14
C LYS A 223 6.80 -3.63 2.14
N ALA A 224 6.63 -2.59 2.94
CA ALA A 224 7.64 -1.58 3.22
C ALA A 224 7.51 -1.10 4.68
N ASP A 225 8.56 -0.50 5.21
CA ASP A 225 8.50 0.23 6.47
C ASP A 225 7.75 1.54 6.26
N LEU A 226 6.79 1.85 7.14
CA LEU A 226 5.92 3.01 7.00
C LEU A 226 6.02 3.93 8.22
N ASP A 227 6.18 5.21 7.96
CA ASP A 227 5.90 6.31 8.90
C ASP A 227 4.57 6.93 8.49
N VAL A 228 3.50 6.63 9.22
CA VAL A 228 2.17 7.15 8.90
C VAL A 228 1.92 8.40 9.73
N ARG A 229 1.48 9.46 9.07
CA ARG A 229 1.17 10.75 9.69
C ARG A 229 -0.25 11.16 9.38
N LEU A 230 -0.95 11.66 10.39
CA LEU A 230 -2.29 12.19 10.29
C LEU A 230 -2.24 13.72 10.39
N ILE A 231 -2.69 14.38 9.34
CA ILE A 231 -2.87 15.83 9.28
C ILE A 231 -4.31 16.16 9.68
N VAL A 232 -4.45 17.00 10.70
CA VAL A 232 -5.74 17.49 11.18
C VAL A 232 -5.74 19.01 11.11
N ALA A 233 -6.74 19.59 10.42
CA ALA A 233 -6.89 21.03 10.38
C ALA A 233 -7.23 21.57 11.79
N ALA A 234 -6.45 22.53 12.27
CA ALA A 234 -6.72 23.25 13.51
C ALA A 234 -6.81 24.76 13.25
N LYS A 235 -7.23 25.53 14.26
CA LYS A 235 -7.42 26.99 14.16
C LYS A 235 -6.12 27.72 13.79
N ASP A 236 -4.99 27.25 14.31
CA ASP A 236 -3.67 27.86 14.14
C ASP A 236 -2.85 27.21 13.01
N GLY A 237 -3.50 26.46 12.13
CA GLY A 237 -2.87 25.72 11.04
C GLY A 237 -3.00 24.20 11.19
N ASP A 238 -2.41 23.48 10.24
CA ASP A 238 -2.42 22.03 10.23
C ASP A 238 -1.56 21.46 11.37
N GLN A 239 -2.12 20.49 12.11
CA GLN A 239 -1.38 19.70 13.09
C GLN A 239 -1.08 18.33 12.50
N VAL A 240 0.16 17.86 12.67
CA VAL A 240 0.63 16.57 12.16
C VAL A 240 0.91 15.64 13.32
N PHE A 241 0.25 14.49 13.35
CA PHE A 241 0.40 13.47 14.38
C PHE A 241 1.04 12.21 13.80
N HIS A 242 1.96 11.60 14.54
CA HIS A 242 2.41 10.25 14.22
C HIS A 242 1.29 9.24 14.51
N VAL A 243 1.09 8.29 13.61
CA VAL A 243 0.11 7.22 13.74
C VAL A 243 0.85 5.90 13.93
N PRO A 244 0.64 5.19 15.04
CA PRO A 244 1.33 3.93 15.31
C PRO A 244 0.96 2.89 14.26
N VAL A 245 1.95 2.14 13.76
CA VAL A 245 1.75 1.13 12.71
C VAL A 245 1.99 -0.28 13.25
N ALA A 246 0.92 -1.03 13.48
CA ALA A 246 1.00 -2.44 13.83
C ALA A 246 1.26 -3.31 12.59
N GLN A 247 2.30 -4.15 12.63
CA GLN A 247 2.50 -5.17 11.60
C GLN A 247 1.66 -6.41 11.92
N VAL A 248 0.92 -6.91 10.93
CA VAL A 248 0.01 -8.05 11.10
C VAL A 248 0.41 -9.15 10.12
N ALA A 249 0.99 -10.22 10.65
CA ALA A 249 1.32 -11.40 9.86
C ALA A 249 0.06 -12.18 9.46
N LYS A 250 0.21 -13.07 8.48
CA LYS A 250 -0.83 -14.04 8.15
C LYS A 250 -1.11 -14.93 9.38
N ASP A 251 -2.38 -15.21 9.64
CA ASP A 251 -2.85 -16.09 10.73
C ASP A 251 -2.59 -15.56 12.16
N GLN A 252 -2.08 -14.33 12.32
CA GLN A 252 -1.88 -13.67 13.62
C GLN A 252 -3.22 -13.41 14.32
N ASN A 253 -3.33 -13.74 15.60
CA ASN A 253 -4.56 -13.60 16.40
C ASN A 253 -4.53 -12.47 17.43
N ILE A 254 -3.39 -11.77 17.56
CA ILE A 254 -3.24 -10.61 18.43
C ILE A 254 -2.65 -9.46 17.61
N ILE A 255 -3.24 -8.28 17.66
CA ILE A 255 -2.70 -7.05 17.08
C ILE A 255 -2.44 -6.08 18.23
N LEU A 256 -1.18 -5.76 18.49
CA LEU A 256 -0.81 -4.71 19.43
C LEU A 256 -0.70 -3.38 18.69
N LEU A 257 -1.57 -2.43 19.01
CA LEU A 257 -1.50 -1.07 18.47
C LEU A 257 -0.59 -0.18 19.30
N ARG A 258 -0.62 -0.35 20.64
CA ARG A 258 0.25 0.35 21.57
C ARG A 258 0.65 -0.54 22.74
N PRO A 259 1.90 -0.44 23.24
CA PRO A 259 2.99 0.37 22.68
C PRO A 259 3.42 -0.14 21.29
N GLU A 260 4.08 0.72 20.52
CA GLU A 260 4.62 0.33 19.22
C GLU A 260 5.84 -0.58 19.38
N ARG A 261 6.11 -1.38 18.35
CA ARG A 261 7.35 -2.15 18.27
C ARG A 261 8.56 -1.22 18.41
N GLY A 262 9.49 -1.58 19.30
CA GLY A 262 10.68 -0.79 19.58
C GLY A 262 10.45 0.40 20.52
N SER A 263 9.25 0.56 21.08
CA SER A 263 8.99 1.60 22.09
C SER A 263 9.87 1.41 23.32
N ILE A 264 10.23 2.54 23.93
CA ILE A 264 10.89 2.56 25.24
C ILE A 264 9.79 2.53 26.31
N LEU A 265 9.76 1.48 27.11
CA LEU A 265 8.79 1.29 28.19
C LEU A 265 9.30 1.90 29.50
N THR A 266 8.35 2.33 30.32
CA THR A 266 8.53 2.81 31.70
C THR A 266 7.77 1.90 32.67
N GLU A 267 7.79 2.22 33.97
CA GLU A 267 7.18 1.42 35.05
C GLU A 267 5.68 1.17 34.90
N ARG A 268 4.95 1.96 34.09
CA ARG A 268 3.51 1.76 33.87
C ARG A 268 3.14 1.96 32.41
N VAL A 269 2.64 0.90 31.78
CA VAL A 269 2.44 0.85 30.33
C VAL A 269 0.98 0.64 29.99
N LYS A 270 0.43 1.49 29.11
CA LYS A 270 -0.89 1.31 28.51
C LYS A 270 -0.77 0.38 27.31
N MET A 271 -1.50 -0.72 27.33
CA MET A 271 -1.62 -1.63 26.20
C MET A 271 -2.97 -1.48 25.52
N VAL A 272 -2.95 -1.36 24.20
CA VAL A 272 -4.14 -1.20 23.35
C VAL A 272 -4.00 -2.08 22.13
N GLY A 273 -5.04 -2.84 21.80
CA GLY A 273 -4.99 -3.73 20.65
C GLY A 273 -6.26 -4.54 20.43
N PHE A 274 -6.13 -5.57 19.62
CA PHE A 274 -7.19 -6.50 19.30
C PHE A 274 -6.75 -7.94 19.48
N ALA A 275 -7.66 -8.79 19.92
CA ALA A 275 -7.45 -10.22 20.06
C ALA A 275 -8.59 -10.99 19.39
N ARG A 276 -8.25 -12.05 18.67
CA ARG A 276 -9.16 -13.03 18.09
C ARG A 276 -8.80 -14.40 18.65
N VAL A 277 -9.09 -14.60 19.93
CA VAL A 277 -8.70 -15.80 20.68
C VAL A 277 -9.92 -16.50 21.26
N TYR A 278 -9.78 -17.80 21.55
CA TYR A 278 -10.84 -18.59 22.20
C TYR A 278 -11.18 -18.03 23.58
N GLU A 279 -12.47 -17.98 23.93
CA GLU A 279 -12.97 -17.40 25.20
C GLU A 279 -12.52 -15.95 25.48
N SER A 280 -12.04 -15.24 24.45
CA SER A 280 -11.56 -13.85 24.52
C SER A 280 -10.41 -13.61 25.51
N THR A 281 -9.81 -14.65 26.08
CA THR A 281 -8.90 -14.51 27.23
C THR A 281 -7.49 -14.96 26.88
N PHE A 282 -6.51 -14.15 27.27
CA PHE A 282 -5.08 -14.40 27.05
C PHE A 282 -4.27 -13.81 28.20
N SER A 283 -2.99 -14.17 28.30
CA SER A 283 -2.04 -13.56 29.24
C SER A 283 -1.04 -12.70 28.48
N VAL A 284 -0.58 -11.65 29.13
CA VAL A 284 0.48 -10.78 28.63
C VAL A 284 1.62 -10.80 29.62
N GLU A 285 2.82 -11.06 29.12
CA GLU A 285 4.06 -11.10 29.89
C GLU A 285 4.99 -10.03 29.30
N VAL A 286 5.63 -9.24 30.16
CA VAL A 286 6.67 -8.29 29.76
C VAL A 286 7.96 -8.73 30.39
N GLU A 287 8.98 -8.97 29.57
CA GLU A 287 10.26 -9.55 29.99
C GLU A 287 11.44 -8.70 29.52
N ASP A 288 12.57 -8.76 30.21
CA ASP A 288 13.83 -8.09 29.84
C ASP A 288 14.93 -9.06 29.37
N GLY A 289 14.57 -10.33 29.16
CA GLY A 289 15.49 -11.42 28.81
C GLY A 289 16.14 -12.11 30.02
N HIS A 290 16.07 -11.53 31.21
CA HIS A 290 16.50 -12.17 32.47
C HIS A 290 15.32 -12.44 33.40
N ASN A 291 14.35 -11.53 33.45
CA ASN A 291 13.23 -11.54 34.37
C ASN A 291 11.91 -11.23 33.64
N VAL A 292 10.83 -11.77 34.20
CA VAL A 292 9.46 -11.34 33.86
C VAL A 292 9.12 -10.15 34.75
N LEU A 293 9.00 -8.97 34.16
CA LEU A 293 8.76 -7.71 34.87
C LEU A 293 7.28 -7.47 35.19
N GLY A 294 6.38 -8.13 34.47
CA GLY A 294 4.95 -8.00 34.71
C GLY A 294 4.15 -9.06 33.96
N VAL A 295 3.09 -9.55 34.60
CA VAL A 295 2.15 -10.51 34.02
C VAL A 295 0.72 -10.05 34.23
N LYS A 296 -0.12 -10.17 33.22
CA LYS A 296 -1.55 -9.85 33.34
C LYS A 296 -2.42 -10.74 32.47
N THR A 297 -3.46 -11.32 33.07
CA THR A 297 -4.57 -11.95 32.33
C THR A 297 -5.53 -10.87 31.84
N VAL A 298 -5.90 -10.95 30.57
CA VAL A 298 -6.71 -9.95 29.87
C VAL A 298 -7.86 -10.63 29.16
N THR A 299 -9.03 -10.00 29.20
CA THR A 299 -10.21 -10.43 28.43
C THR A 299 -10.53 -9.35 27.40
N ALA A 300 -10.52 -9.72 26.12
CA ALA A 300 -10.94 -8.88 25.02
C ALA A 300 -12.46 -8.76 24.93
N SER A 301 -12.97 -7.72 24.25
CA SER A 301 -14.39 -7.43 24.18
C SER A 301 -15.22 -8.46 23.37
N LYS A 302 -14.56 -9.31 22.59
CA LYS A 302 -15.17 -10.37 21.76
C LYS A 302 -14.25 -11.60 21.71
N SER A 303 -14.85 -12.76 21.46
CA SER A 303 -14.14 -14.02 21.23
C SER A 303 -13.99 -14.28 19.74
N ALA A 304 -13.04 -15.16 19.38
CA ALA A 304 -12.97 -15.71 18.04
C ALA A 304 -14.35 -16.26 17.58
N PRO A 305 -14.73 -16.08 16.30
CA PRO A 305 -13.90 -15.63 15.17
C PRO A 305 -13.77 -14.10 15.02
N ASP A 306 -14.47 -13.31 15.84
CA ASP A 306 -14.46 -11.85 15.77
C ASP A 306 -13.23 -11.25 16.47
N TRP A 307 -12.88 -10.01 16.13
CA TRP A 307 -11.78 -9.30 16.78
C TRP A 307 -12.31 -8.50 17.98
N GLY A 308 -11.89 -8.89 19.18
CA GLY A 308 -12.19 -8.18 20.41
C GLY A 308 -11.16 -7.09 20.71
N TYR A 309 -11.62 -5.88 21.01
CA TYR A 309 -10.76 -4.80 21.49
C TYR A 309 -10.31 -5.07 22.94
N PHE A 310 -9.07 -4.73 23.26
CA PHE A 310 -8.57 -4.70 24.63
C PHE A 310 -7.83 -3.39 24.92
N GLU A 311 -7.98 -2.91 26.16
CA GLU A 311 -7.28 -1.74 26.69
C GLU A 311 -7.04 -1.95 28.18
N PHE A 312 -5.78 -1.92 28.61
CA PHE A 312 -5.44 -2.07 30.03
C PHE A 312 -4.09 -1.42 30.36
N TRP A 313 -3.85 -1.22 31.64
CA TRP A 313 -2.54 -0.83 32.17
C TRP A 313 -1.85 -2.03 32.82
N ILE A 314 -0.54 -2.15 32.64
CA ILE A 314 0.32 -3.06 33.41
C ILE A 314 1.38 -2.23 34.13
N ASP A 315 1.67 -2.61 35.37
CA ASP A 315 2.78 -2.06 36.14
C ASP A 315 3.96 -3.04 36.00
N LEU A 316 5.15 -2.51 35.78
CA LEU A 316 6.37 -3.27 35.51
C LEU A 316 7.37 -3.09 36.65
N GLU A 317 7.99 -4.19 37.05
CA GLU A 317 9.20 -4.15 37.85
C GLU A 317 10.35 -3.49 37.08
N GLN A 318 11.38 -3.06 37.80
CA GLN A 318 12.53 -2.40 37.20
C GLN A 318 13.30 -3.39 36.31
N ALA A 319 13.49 -3.02 35.04
CA ALA A 319 14.30 -3.79 34.11
C ALA A 319 15.78 -3.83 34.53
N THR A 320 16.39 -5.00 34.34
CA THR A 320 17.82 -5.28 34.52
C THR A 320 18.60 -5.27 33.21
N SER A 321 17.89 -5.21 32.08
CA SER A 321 18.43 -5.15 30.72
C SER A 321 17.79 -3.99 29.96
N PRO A 322 18.52 -3.33 29.03
CA PRO A 322 17.97 -2.25 28.22
C PRO A 322 17.00 -2.74 27.13
N TYR A 323 16.94 -4.05 26.88
CA TYR A 323 16.11 -4.66 25.85
C TYR A 323 15.14 -5.66 26.47
N GLY A 324 13.97 -5.80 25.87
CA GLY A 324 12.96 -6.72 26.34
C GLY A 324 11.92 -7.05 25.29
N SER A 325 10.86 -7.72 25.71
CA SER A 325 9.76 -8.11 24.85
C SER A 325 8.43 -8.17 25.57
N ILE A 326 7.36 -7.86 24.85
CA ILE A 326 5.98 -8.12 25.26
C ILE A 326 5.52 -9.39 24.57
N ILE A 327 5.08 -10.37 25.34
CA ILE A 327 4.67 -11.70 24.86
C ILE A 327 3.19 -11.89 25.17
N PHE A 328 2.41 -12.19 24.14
CA PHE A 328 0.99 -12.51 24.27
C PHE A 328 0.81 -14.02 24.18
N VAL A 329 0.16 -14.60 25.18
CA VAL A 329 0.13 -16.03 25.42
C VAL A 329 -1.30 -16.53 25.56
N THR A 330 -1.63 -17.59 24.83
CA THR A 330 -2.87 -18.36 25.00
C THR A 330 -2.52 -19.80 25.40
N LYS A 331 -3.57 -20.59 25.70
CA LYS A 331 -3.44 -22.04 25.89
C LYS A 331 -4.16 -22.76 24.77
N SER A 332 -3.51 -23.77 24.20
CA SER A 332 -4.09 -24.67 23.22
C SER A 332 -5.30 -25.40 23.81
N ALA A 333 -6.46 -25.32 23.15
CA ALA A 333 -7.65 -26.06 23.56
C ALA A 333 -7.47 -27.59 23.42
N LYS A 334 -6.48 -28.05 22.65
CA LYS A 334 -6.24 -29.47 22.37
C LYS A 334 -5.54 -30.19 23.52
N ASP A 335 -4.56 -29.53 24.13
CA ASP A 335 -3.63 -30.14 25.09
C ASP A 335 -3.20 -29.20 26.24
N GLY A 336 -3.75 -27.99 26.30
CA GLY A 336 -3.43 -26.99 27.31
C GLY A 336 -2.04 -26.38 27.19
N SER A 337 -1.29 -26.72 26.13
CA SER A 337 0.06 -26.21 25.90
C SER A 337 0.06 -24.70 25.70
N ARG A 338 1.16 -24.06 26.12
CA ARG A 338 1.42 -22.63 25.91
C ARG A 338 1.55 -22.34 24.41
N VAL A 339 0.85 -21.33 23.94
CA VAL A 339 0.96 -20.81 22.57
C VAL A 339 1.31 -19.33 22.64
N GLU A 340 2.43 -18.94 22.06
CA GLU A 340 2.85 -17.55 21.95
C GLU A 340 2.27 -16.94 20.67
N GLU A 341 1.25 -16.11 20.83
CA GLU A 341 0.49 -15.53 19.72
C GLU A 341 1.22 -14.34 19.08
N LEU A 342 1.99 -13.58 19.88
CA LEU A 342 2.71 -12.40 19.42
C LEU A 342 3.90 -12.09 20.34
N HIS A 343 5.02 -11.73 19.72
CA HIS A 343 6.23 -11.27 20.39
C HIS A 343 6.63 -9.89 19.86
N VAL A 344 6.58 -8.87 20.73
CA VAL A 344 6.88 -7.47 20.37
C VAL A 344 8.15 -7.01 21.05
N PRO A 345 9.26 -6.80 20.30
CA PRO A 345 10.48 -6.29 20.89
C PRO A 345 10.30 -4.85 21.34
N ILE A 346 10.83 -4.53 22.52
CA ILE A 346 10.79 -3.22 23.16
C ILE A 346 12.14 -2.89 23.79
N SER A 347 12.29 -1.69 24.31
CA SER A 347 13.46 -1.27 25.09
C SER A 347 13.00 -0.66 26.41
N PHE A 348 13.93 -0.53 27.35
CA PHE A 348 13.68 0.14 28.62
C PHE A 348 14.57 1.37 28.74
N GLY A 349 14.02 2.45 29.29
CA GLY A 349 14.81 3.64 29.56
C GLY A 349 15.83 3.33 30.65
N GLY A 350 17.13 3.52 30.35
CA GLY A 350 18.16 3.50 31.40
C GLY A 350 17.89 4.62 32.41
N LYS A 351 18.14 4.35 33.69
CA LYS A 351 18.27 5.42 34.69
C LYS A 351 19.64 6.07 34.59
#